data_AF-A0A916ZJ47-F1
#
_entry.id   AF-A0A916ZJ47-F1
#
_cell.length_a   1.000
_cell.length_b   1.000
_cell.length_c   1.000
_cell.angle_alpha   90.00
_cell.angle_beta   90.00
_cell.angle_gamma   90.00
#
_symmetry.space_group_name_H-M   'P 1'
#
loop_
_entity.id
_entity.type
_entity.pdbx_description
1 polymer ?
#
loop_
_entity_poly.entity_id
_entity_poly.type
_entity_poly.pdbx_seq_one_letter_code
_entity_poly.pdbx_strand_id
1 'polypeptide(L)'
;MADDVPPPPLAPQPLILSKQEAGKRLAIYTLFKLVGLAALFAGVYLLRGGWSVGGVLVLAAGAASMFVRPWMLGLTVRPVKK
;
A
#
# COMPACT_ATOMS: atom_id res chain seq x y z
N MET A 1 39.50 -4.52 36.98
CA MET A 1 38.32 -3.65 36.76
C MET A 1 37.99 -3.82 35.29
N ALA A 2 36.89 -4.53 34.99
CA ALA A 2 36.48 -4.78 33.62
C ALA A 2 35.91 -3.48 33.05
N ASP A 3 36.41 -3.07 31.90
CA ASP A 3 35.93 -1.91 31.18
C ASP A 3 34.47 -2.13 30.78
N ASP A 4 33.57 -1.47 31.50
CA ASP A 4 32.12 -1.40 31.25
C ASP A 4 31.89 -0.43 30.08
N VAL A 5 32.41 -0.78 28.90
CA VAL A 5 32.19 -0.01 27.67
C VAL A 5 30.79 -0.36 27.17
N PRO A 6 29.80 0.55 27.24
CA PRO A 6 28.48 0.26 26.72
C PRO A 6 28.59 0.01 25.21
N PRO A 7 27.90 -1.02 24.68
CA PRO A 7 27.96 -1.31 23.26
C PRO A 7 27.48 -0.07 22.48
N PRO A 8 28.13 0.25 21.34
CA PRO A 8 27.75 1.40 20.54
C PRO A 8 26.26 1.29 20.19
N PRO A 9 25.49 2.41 20.22
CA PRO A 9 24.10 2.39 19.84
C PRO A 9 23.99 1.80 18.44
N LEU A 10 23.27 0.68 18.31
CA LEU A 10 23.02 0.01 17.04
C LEU A 10 22.51 1.08 16.08
N ALA A 11 23.34 1.46 15.11
CA ALA A 11 22.98 2.42 14.09
C ALA A 11 21.62 2.02 13.53
N PRO A 12 20.69 2.96 13.29
CA PRO A 12 19.38 2.64 12.75
C PRO A 12 19.61 1.87 11.45
N GLN A 13 19.45 0.55 11.50
CA GLN A 13 19.75 -0.30 10.37
C GLN A 13 18.88 0.22 9.23
N PRO A 14 19.45 0.61 8.08
CA PRO A 14 18.63 0.92 6.94
C PRO A 14 17.93 -0.40 6.63
N LEU A 15 16.62 -0.45 6.88
CA LEU A 15 15.80 -1.61 6.59
C LEU A 15 15.63 -1.64 5.06
N ILE A 16 16.74 -1.94 4.37
CA ILE A 16 16.83 -2.07 2.93
C ILE A 16 16.07 -3.35 2.62
N LEU A 17 14.78 -3.21 2.30
CA LEU A 17 13.99 -4.29 1.74
C LEU A 17 14.79 -4.89 0.57
N SER A 18 14.97 -6.21 0.58
CA SER A 18 15.64 -6.90 -0.52
C SER A 18 14.90 -6.56 -1.83
N LYS A 19 15.63 -6.40 -2.94
CA LYS A 19 15.04 -6.02 -4.24
C LYS A 19 13.86 -6.92 -4.63
N GLN A 20 13.92 -8.21 -4.27
CA GLN A 20 12.84 -9.17 -4.49
C GLN A 20 11.60 -8.87 -3.65
N GLU A 21 11.75 -8.58 -2.36
CA GLU A 21 10.64 -8.27 -1.45
C GLU A 21 9.96 -6.94 -1.85
N ALA A 22 10.76 -5.93 -2.23
CA ALA A 22 10.27 -4.66 -2.75
C ALA A 22 9.48 -4.84 -4.07
N GLY A 23 10.01 -5.63 -5.00
CA GLY A 23 9.34 -5.93 -6.27
C GLY A 23 8.02 -6.65 -6.08
N LYS A 24 7.95 -7.64 -5.18
CA LYS A 24 6.71 -8.37 -4.85
C LYS A 24 5.65 -7.43 -4.28
N ARG A 25 6.02 -6.58 -3.31
CA ARG A 25 5.09 -5.60 -2.72
C ARG A 25 4.62 -4.58 -3.74
N LEU A 26 5.50 -4.16 -4.65
CA LEU A 26 5.15 -3.24 -5.72
C LEU A 26 4.17 -3.87 -6.70
N ALA A 27 4.41 -5.13 -7.09
CA ALA A 27 3.51 -5.87 -7.97
C ALA A 27 2.11 -6.03 -7.34
N ILE A 28 2.03 -6.37 -6.05
CA ILE A 28 0.75 -6.44 -5.32
C ILE A 28 0.06 -5.09 -5.31
N TYR A 29 0.78 -4.00 -5.03
CA TYR A 29 0.23 -2.65 -5.06
C TYR A 29 -0.31 -2.28 -6.44
N THR A 30 0.45 -2.56 -7.50
CA THR A 30 0.04 -2.29 -8.88
C THR A 30 -1.19 -3.10 -9.26
N LEU A 31 -1.23 -4.40 -8.95
CA LEU A 31 -2.41 -5.23 -9.19
C LEU A 31 -3.63 -4.72 -8.43
N PHE A 32 -3.46 -4.32 -7.16
CA PHE A 32 -4.53 -3.73 -6.38
C PHE A 32 -5.07 -2.43 -7.02
N LYS A 33 -4.19 -1.59 -7.58
CA LYS A 33 -4.62 -0.41 -8.35
C LYS A 33 -5.35 -0.80 -9.63
N LEU A 34 -4.87 -1.79 -10.38
CA LEU A 34 -5.53 -2.23 -11.61
C LEU A 34 -6.94 -2.78 -11.32
N VAL A 35 -7.10 -3.56 -10.25
CA VAL A 35 -8.41 -4.05 -9.80
C VAL A 35 -9.31 -2.88 -9.38
N GLY A 36 -8.77 -1.92 -8.64
CA GLY A 36 -9.48 -0.70 -8.27
C GLY A 36 -9.97 0.10 -9.47
N LEU A 37 -9.13 0.24 -10.49
CA LEU A 37 -9.46 0.93 -11.72
C LEU A 37 -10.55 0.20 -12.50
N ALA A 38 -10.43 -1.14 -12.62
CA ALA A 38 -11.46 -1.96 -13.22
C ALA A 38 -12.81 -1.84 -12.49
N ALA A 39 -12.80 -1.77 -11.15
CA ALA A 39 -14.00 -1.54 -10.36
C ALA A 39 -14.63 -0.17 -10.65
N LEU A 40 -13.83 0.90 -10.84
CA LEU A 40 -14.38 2.20 -11.25
C LEU A 40 -15.12 2.11 -12.59
N PHE A 41 -14.52 1.47 -13.61
CA PHE A 41 -15.17 1.27 -14.91
C PHE A 41 -16.43 0.40 -14.79
N ALA A 42 -16.37 -0.69 -14.03
CA ALA A 42 -17.51 -1.57 -13.81
C ALA A 42 -18.66 -0.86 -13.09
N GLY A 43 -18.35 -0.03 -12.09
CA GLY A 43 -19.35 0.78 -11.38
C GLY A 43 -20.05 1.75 -12.32
N VAL A 44 -19.32 2.48 -13.17
CA VAL A 44 -19.90 3.37 -14.19
C VAL A 44 -20.79 2.59 -15.17
N TYR A 45 -20.34 1.41 -15.62
CA TYR A 45 -21.11 0.56 -16.51
C TYR A 45 -22.43 0.08 -15.87
N LEU A 46 -22.40 -0.34 -14.61
CA LEU A 46 -23.58 -0.74 -13.85
C LEU A 46 -24.57 0.41 -13.65
N LEU A 47 -24.07 1.62 -13.36
CA LEU A 47 -24.91 2.83 -13.28
C LEU A 47 -25.61 3.10 -14.61
N ARG A 48 -24.90 2.95 -15.73
CA ARG A 48 -25.49 3.11 -17.07
C ARG A 48 -26.57 2.05 -17.37
N GLY A 49 -26.43 0.84 -16.82
CA GLY A 49 -27.42 -0.24 -16.93
C GLY A 49 -28.60 -0.15 -15.97
N GLY A 50 -28.73 0.93 -15.17
CA GLY A 50 -29.84 1.13 -14.23
C GLY A 50 -29.65 0.46 -12.87
N TRP A 51 -28.51 -0.18 -12.62
CA TRP A 51 -28.19 -0.79 -11.33
C TRP A 51 -27.53 0.22 -10.40
N SER A 52 -28.30 1.23 -9.98
CA SER A 52 -27.80 2.40 -9.26
C SER A 52 -27.09 2.05 -7.94
N VAL A 53 -27.71 1.24 -7.09
CA VAL A 53 -27.12 0.90 -5.77
C VAL A 53 -25.84 0.07 -5.92
N GLY A 54 -25.87 -0.96 -6.76
CA GLY A 54 -24.70 -1.79 -7.05
C GLY A 54 -23.57 -0.99 -7.70
N GLY A 55 -23.90 -0.15 -8.68
CA GLY A 55 -22.94 0.71 -9.37
C GLY A 55 -22.25 1.71 -8.44
N VAL A 56 -23.01 2.36 -7.54
CA VAL A 56 -22.45 3.29 -6.53
C VAL A 56 -21.52 2.56 -5.56
N LEU A 57 -21.90 1.39 -5.05
CA LEU A 57 -21.06 0.63 -4.11
C LEU A 57 -19.75 0.18 -4.77
N VAL A 58 -19.82 -0.31 -6.00
CA VAL A 58 -18.64 -0.74 -6.76
C VAL A 58 -17.73 0.46 -7.09
N LEU A 59 -18.31 1.61 -7.46
CA LEU A 59 -17.56 2.86 -7.66
C LEU A 59 -16.88 3.33 -6.38
N ALA A 60 -17.58 3.31 -5.25
CA ALA A 60 -17.04 3.72 -3.96
C ALA A 60 -15.89 2.80 -3.53
N ALA A 61 -16.01 1.48 -3.72
CA ALA A 61 -14.95 0.53 -3.46
C ALA A 61 -13.73 0.75 -4.38
N GLY A 62 -13.95 0.94 -5.68
CA GLY A 62 -12.90 1.28 -6.64
C GLY A 62 -12.19 2.58 -6.28
N ALA A 63 -12.93 3.63 -5.92
CA ALA A 63 -12.38 4.91 -5.49
C ALA A 63 -11.56 4.76 -4.19
N ALA A 64 -12.10 4.06 -3.18
CA ALA A 64 -11.40 3.82 -1.92
C ALA A 64 -10.05 3.10 -2.14
N SER A 65 -10.00 2.12 -3.04
CA SER A 65 -8.76 1.41 -3.40
C SER A 65 -7.70 2.34 -4.03
N MET A 66 -8.12 3.40 -4.73
CA MET A 66 -7.22 4.42 -5.28
C MET A 66 -6.57 5.29 -4.20
N PHE A 67 -7.19 5.42 -3.03
CA PHE A 67 -6.63 6.18 -1.91
C PHE A 67 -5.71 5.36 -1.00
N VAL A 68 -5.62 4.03 -1.17
CA VAL A 68 -4.64 3.21 -0.45
C VAL A 68 -3.24 3.63 -0.86
N ARG A 69 -2.47 4.11 0.13
CA ARG A 69 -1.11 4.62 -0.06
C ARG A 69 -0.08 3.51 0.13
N PRO A 70 1.07 3.58 -0.57
CA PRO A 70 2.07 2.52 -0.56
C PRO A 70 2.67 2.25 0.83
N TRP A 71 2.71 3.24 1.74
CA TRP A 71 3.18 2.98 3.12
C TRP A 71 2.30 1.99 3.88
N MET A 72 1.00 1.90 3.56
CA MET A 72 0.08 0.99 4.25
C MET A 72 0.40 -0.48 3.93
N LEU A 73 1.11 -0.70 2.84
CA LEU A 73 1.57 -2.01 2.37
C LEU A 73 3.04 -2.26 2.71
N GLY A 74 3.66 -1.39 3.53
CA GLY A 74 5.06 -1.53 3.93
C GLY A 74 6.04 -1.36 2.76
N LEU A 75 5.66 -0.64 1.70
CA LEU A 75 6.55 -0.24 0.60
C LEU A 75 7.44 0.95 0.97
N THR A 76 7.03 1.72 1.97
CA THR A 76 7.79 2.86 2.50
C THR A 76 7.76 2.82 4.02
N VAL A 77 8.93 2.79 4.65
CA VAL A 77 9.07 2.95 6.10
C VAL A 77 8.95 4.44 6.38
N ARG A 78 8.00 4.88 7.21
CA ARG A 78 8.10 6.26 7.74
C ARG A 78 9.40 6.33 8.53
N PRO A 79 10.30 7.29 8.30
CA PRO A 79 11.29 7.60 9.32
C PRO A 79 10.49 7.92 10.58
N VAL A 80 10.64 7.09 11.61
CA VAL A 80 10.10 7.37 12.93
C VAL A 80 10.79 8.66 13.35
N LYS A 81 10.11 9.81 13.21
CA LYS A 81 10.53 11.03 13.88
C LYS A 81 10.40 10.72 15.37
N LYS A 82 11.54 10.46 16.00
CA LYS A 82 11.71 10.59 17.44
C LYS A 82 11.28 11.98 17.87
#